data_AF-A0A846PED4-F1
#
_entry.id   AF-A0A846PED4-F1
#
_cell.length_a   1.000
_cell.length_b   1.000
_cell.length_c   1.000
_cell.angle_alpha   90.00
_cell.angle_beta   90.00
_cell.angle_gamma   90.00
#
_symmetry.space_group_name_H-M   'P 1'
#
loop_
_entity.id
_entity.type
_entity.pdbx_description
1 polymer ?
#
loop_
_entity_poly.entity_id
_entity_poly.type
_entity_poly.pdbx_seq_one_letter_code
_entity_poly.pdbx_strand_id
1 'polypeptide(L)'
;PEAIVRGLLAVLIGEDLNKAVPMIGIQKKLELLSGKYKTYGAVQGEVSMRDGILYAKITFSGQAEPLIFPLSVENLEELKFSVPIAFPSQAIEAQFIVDEKTGKVHLQADRYYFHKI
;
A
#
# COMPACT_ATOMS: atom_id res chain seq x y z
N PRO A 1 6.97 -1.53 -23.35
CA PRO A 1 6.92 -0.79 -24.65
C PRO A 1 5.50 -0.35 -25.03
N GLU A 2 4.53 -1.28 -25.07
CA GLU A 2 3.16 -1.00 -25.50
C GLU A 2 2.41 -0.02 -24.58
N ALA A 3 2.59 -0.13 -23.26
CA ALA A 3 2.01 0.79 -22.28
C ALA A 3 2.53 2.23 -22.43
N ILE A 4 3.79 2.39 -22.84
CA ILE A 4 4.40 3.71 -23.10
C ILE A 4 3.77 4.35 -24.34
N VAL A 5 3.57 3.56 -25.40
CA VAL A 5 2.93 4.02 -26.65
C VAL A 5 1.47 4.42 -26.40
N ARG A 6 0.72 3.62 -25.63
CA ARG A 6 -0.67 3.96 -25.26
C ARG A 6 -0.76 5.20 -24.39
N GLY A 7 0.17 5.38 -23.45
CA GLY A 7 0.25 6.58 -22.61
C GLY A 7 0.54 7.84 -23.43
N LEU A 8 1.49 7.78 -24.36
CA LEU A 8 1.81 8.87 -25.27
C LEU A 8 0.63 9.22 -26.18
N LEU A 9 -0.06 8.21 -26.72
CA LEU A 9 -1.23 8.42 -27.54
C LEU A 9 -2.32 9.14 -26.75
N ALA A 10 -2.65 8.65 -25.54
CA ALA A 10 -3.69 9.23 -24.68
C ALA A 10 -3.47 10.72 -24.37
N VAL A 11 -2.22 11.14 -24.10
CA VAL A 11 -1.88 12.56 -23.92
C VAL A 11 -2.19 13.38 -25.18
N LEU A 12 -1.87 12.84 -26.35
CA LEU A 12 -2.07 13.53 -27.63
C LEU A 12 -3.55 13.68 -28.01
N ILE A 13 -4.41 12.74 -27.62
CA ILE A 13 -5.87 12.83 -27.83
C ILE A 13 -6.62 13.50 -26.67
N GLY A 14 -5.90 14.01 -25.65
CA GLY A 14 -6.49 14.70 -24.51
C GLY A 14 -7.30 13.79 -23.58
N GLU A 15 -7.06 12.48 -23.64
CA GLU A 15 -7.68 11.51 -22.74
C GLU A 15 -7.01 11.51 -21.36
N ASP A 16 -7.79 11.18 -20.33
CA ASP A 16 -7.26 10.96 -18.99
C ASP A 16 -6.28 9.78 -19.01
N LEU A 17 -5.00 10.09 -18.80
CA LEU A 17 -3.90 9.12 -18.72
C LEU A 17 -4.17 7.96 -17.76
N ASN A 18 -4.91 8.19 -16.67
CA ASN A 18 -5.23 7.13 -15.71
C ASN A 18 -6.26 6.14 -16.27
N LYS A 19 -7.10 6.55 -17.23
CA LYS A 19 -8.04 5.68 -17.94
C LYS A 19 -7.37 4.91 -19.07
N ALA A 20 -6.45 5.56 -19.79
CA ALA A 20 -5.79 4.95 -20.94
C ALA A 20 -4.67 3.97 -20.55
N VAL A 21 -4.02 4.20 -19.41
CA VAL A 21 -2.98 3.31 -18.85
C VAL A 21 -3.27 3.05 -17.38
N PRO A 22 -4.14 2.07 -17.06
CA PRO A 22 -4.56 1.76 -15.68
C PRO A 22 -3.40 1.54 -14.72
N MET A 23 -2.28 1.00 -15.22
CA MET A 23 -1.07 0.76 -14.45
C MET A 23 -0.52 2.02 -13.77
N ILE A 24 -0.60 3.19 -14.41
CA ILE A 24 -0.13 4.46 -13.84
C ILE A 24 -1.00 4.85 -12.64
N GLY A 25 -2.32 4.67 -12.75
CA GLY A 25 -3.25 4.95 -11.66
C GLY A 25 -3.02 4.02 -10.46
N ILE A 26 -2.80 2.74 -10.72
CA ILE A 26 -2.46 1.73 -9.70
C ILE A 26 -1.16 2.11 -9.00
N GLN A 27 -0.11 2.43 -9.76
CA GLN A 27 1.19 2.76 -9.19
C GLN A 27 1.12 4.02 -8.31
N LYS A 28 0.43 5.08 -8.76
CA LYS A 28 0.21 6.28 -7.94
C LYS A 28 -0.55 5.98 -6.64
N LYS A 29 -1.58 5.12 -6.71
CA LYS A 29 -2.32 4.68 -5.52
C LYS A 29 -1.41 3.94 -4.55
N LEU A 30 -0.57 3.01 -5.00
CA LEU A 30 0.33 2.25 -4.14
C LEU A 30 1.47 3.12 -3.57
N GLU A 31 1.99 4.06 -4.35
CA GLU A 31 2.99 5.04 -3.89
C GLU A 31 2.44 5.94 -2.77
N LEU A 32 1.17 6.34 -2.86
CA LEU A 32 0.49 7.08 -1.80
C LEU A 32 0.49 6.31 -0.46
N LEU A 33 0.42 4.98 -0.50
CA LEU A 33 0.41 4.14 0.70
C LEU A 33 1.81 3.97 1.32
N SER A 34 2.88 4.20 0.55
CA SER A 34 4.25 4.04 1.03
C SER A 34 4.64 5.15 1.99
N GLY A 35 5.32 4.81 3.08
CA GLY A 35 5.81 5.76 4.08
C GLY A 35 5.96 5.16 5.47
N LYS A 36 6.24 6.02 6.45
CA LYS A 36 6.37 5.61 7.85
C LYS A 36 5.03 5.72 8.56
N TYR A 37 4.75 4.73 9.39
CA TYR A 37 3.50 4.55 10.09
C TYR A 37 3.78 4.38 11.59
N LYS A 38 2.95 5.02 12.41
CA LYS A 38 3.05 4.94 13.87
C LYS A 38 1.68 4.71 14.48
N THR A 39 1.59 3.73 15.36
CA THR A 39 0.42 3.50 16.21
C THR A 39 0.66 4.11 17.59
N TYR A 40 -0.40 4.26 18.38
CA TYR A 40 -0.26 4.47 19.82
C TYR A 40 0.49 3.29 20.43
N GLY A 41 1.66 3.56 21.04
CA GLY A 41 2.59 2.55 21.56
C GLY A 41 4.01 2.66 21.00
N ALA A 42 4.80 1.60 21.16
CA ALA A 42 6.21 1.51 20.72
C ALA A 42 6.41 0.82 19.36
N VAL A 43 5.33 0.39 18.70
CA VAL A 43 5.40 -0.29 17.39
C VAL A 43 5.45 0.76 16.29
N GLN A 44 6.49 0.70 15.47
CA GLN A 44 6.66 1.52 14.28
C GLN A 44 6.67 0.62 13.06
N GLY A 45 5.98 1.06 12.01
CA GLY A 45 5.90 0.37 10.73
C GLY A 45 6.43 1.26 9.61
N GLU A 46 6.96 0.66 8.56
CA GLU A 46 7.31 1.32 7.31
C GLU A 46 6.73 0.51 6.17
N VAL A 47 5.94 1.14 5.31
CA VAL A 47 5.43 0.54 4.09
C VAL A 47 6.28 1.04 2.93
N SER A 48 6.81 0.13 2.13
CA SER A 48 7.64 0.46 0.97
C SER A 48 7.23 -0.35 -0.24
N MET A 49 7.26 0.27 -1.42
CA MET A 49 7.01 -0.42 -2.69
C MET A 49 8.32 -0.95 -3.27
N ARG A 50 8.35 -2.23 -3.66
CA ARG A 50 9.46 -2.86 -4.40
C ARG A 50 8.86 -3.68 -5.52
N ASP A 51 9.26 -3.40 -6.76
CA ASP A 51 8.81 -4.12 -7.95
C ASP A 51 7.28 -4.24 -8.07
N GLY A 52 6.55 -3.19 -7.66
CA GLY A 52 5.09 -3.14 -7.70
C GLY A 52 4.38 -3.85 -6.53
N ILE A 53 5.13 -4.40 -5.57
CA ILE A 53 4.59 -5.05 -4.37
C ILE A 53 4.84 -4.15 -3.16
N LEU A 54 3.83 -3.96 -2.32
CA LEU A 54 4.01 -3.28 -1.05
C LEU A 54 4.56 -4.24 0.00
N TYR A 55 5.53 -3.77 0.78
CA TYR A 55 6.13 -4.48 1.90
C TYR A 55 5.95 -3.66 3.17
N ALA A 56 5.42 -4.29 4.21
CA ALA A 56 5.33 -3.74 5.55
C ALA A 56 6.50 -4.25 6.39
N LYS A 57 7.35 -3.32 6.83
CA LYS A 57 8.44 -3.55 7.78
C LYS A 57 7.97 -3.10 9.15
N ILE A 58 7.85 -4.01 10.11
CA ILE A 58 7.34 -3.73 11.46
C ILE A 58 8.41 -4.06 12.49
N THR A 59 8.69 -3.12 13.38
CA THR A 59 9.56 -3.34 14.55
C THR A 59 8.69 -3.54 15.79
N PHE A 60 8.68 -4.76 16.32
CA PHE A 60 7.99 -5.08 17.57
C PHE A 60 8.91 -4.82 18.77
N SER A 61 8.34 -4.35 19.88
CA SER A 61 9.08 -4.16 21.13
C SER A 61 9.70 -5.47 21.60
N GLY A 62 11.01 -5.47 21.87
CA GLY A 62 11.74 -6.64 22.34
C GLY A 62 12.28 -7.56 21.25
N GLN A 63 12.06 -7.24 19.96
CA GLN A 63 12.75 -7.88 18.85
C GLN A 63 13.93 -7.01 18.37
N ALA A 64 15.07 -7.65 18.15
CA ALA A 64 16.28 -6.97 17.65
C ALA A 64 16.16 -6.61 16.16
N GLU A 65 15.45 -7.44 15.39
CA GLU A 65 15.30 -7.27 13.95
C GLU A 65 13.83 -7.01 13.57
N PRO A 66 13.60 -6.09 12.62
CA PRO A 66 12.27 -5.83 12.10
C PRO A 66 11.80 -6.97 11.20
N LEU A 67 10.53 -7.33 11.29
CA LEU A 67 9.91 -8.30 10.39
C LEU A 67 9.41 -7.59 9.13
N ILE A 68 9.63 -8.22 7.97
CA ILE A 68 9.22 -7.69 6.67
C ILE A 68 8.20 -8.64 6.06
N PHE A 69 7.02 -8.11 5.73
CA PHE A 69 5.90 -8.86 5.19
C PHE A 69 5.50 -8.29 3.82
N PRO A 70 5.30 -9.11 2.78
CA PRO A 70 4.62 -8.66 1.58
C PRO A 70 3.15 -8.41 1.89
N LEU A 71 2.55 -7.40 1.27
CA LEU A 71 1.12 -7.13 1.31
C LEU A 71 0.50 -7.64 0.01
N SER A 72 -0.28 -8.70 0.11
CA SER A 72 -1.05 -9.24 -1.00
C SER A 72 -2.29 -8.39 -1.20
N VAL A 73 -2.60 -8.01 -2.44
CA VAL A 73 -3.81 -7.23 -2.76
C VAL A 73 -5.03 -8.16 -2.71
N GLU A 74 -6.04 -7.78 -1.93
CA GLU A 74 -7.34 -8.45 -1.93
C GLU A 74 -8.39 -7.65 -2.70
N ASN A 75 -8.46 -6.34 -2.43
CA ASN A 75 -9.30 -5.41 -3.17
C ASN A 75 -8.61 -4.04 -3.24
N LEU A 76 -8.12 -3.69 -4.42
CA LEU A 76 -7.39 -2.43 -4.63
C LEU A 76 -8.30 -1.19 -4.60
N GLU A 77 -9.59 -1.34 -4.90
CA GLU A 77 -10.54 -0.21 -4.84
C GLU A 77 -10.81 0.20 -3.40
N GLU A 78 -10.96 -0.80 -2.52
CA GLU A 78 -11.15 -0.61 -1.07
C GLU A 78 -9.83 -0.49 -0.29
N LEU A 79 -8.69 -0.55 -1.00
CA LEU A 79 -7.34 -0.56 -0.44
C LEU A 79 -7.16 -1.64 0.65
N LYS A 80 -7.72 -2.83 0.40
CA LYS A 80 -7.62 -4.02 1.25
C LYS A 80 -6.53 -4.95 0.78
N PHE A 81 -5.76 -5.41 1.75
CA PHE A 81 -4.60 -6.26 1.60
C PHE A 81 -4.62 -7.35 2.68
N SER A 82 -3.82 -8.39 2.48
CA SER A 82 -3.50 -9.36 3.51
C SER A 82 -2.00 -9.60 3.61
N VAL A 83 -1.56 -9.87 4.84
CA VAL A 83 -0.22 -10.41 5.09
C VAL A 83 -0.31 -11.93 4.99
N PRO A 84 0.33 -12.56 3.99
CA PRO A 84 0.39 -14.00 3.91
C PRO A 84 1.29 -14.51 5.03
N ILE A 85 0.73 -15.33 5.91
CA ILE A 85 1.50 -16.06 6.93
C ILE A 85 1.48 -17.55 6.59
N ALA A 86 2.54 -18.27 7.00
CA ALA A 86 2.74 -19.68 6.68
C ALA A 86 1.68 -20.64 7.27
N PHE A 87 0.67 -20.12 7.98
CA PHE A 87 -0.43 -20.89 8.51
C PHE A 87 -1.68 -20.73 7.62
N PRO A 88 -2.15 -21.80 6.96
CA PRO A 88 -3.11 -21.74 5.85
C PRO A 88 -4.53 -21.25 6.21
N SER A 89 -4.81 -20.97 7.48
CA SER A 89 -6.11 -20.52 7.98
C SER A 89 -6.03 -19.22 8.78
N GLN A 90 -4.90 -18.52 8.71
CA GLN A 90 -4.75 -17.20 9.32
C GLN A 90 -4.13 -16.29 8.25
N ALA A 91 -4.76 -15.15 8.00
CA ALA A 91 -4.18 -14.04 7.28
C ALA A 91 -4.42 -12.80 8.12
N ILE A 92 -3.43 -11.92 8.21
CA ILE A 92 -3.66 -10.64 8.87
C ILE A 92 -4.23 -9.71 7.81
N GLU A 93 -5.50 -9.36 7.98
CA GLU A 93 -6.14 -8.34 7.16
C GLU A 93 -5.50 -6.98 7.44
N ALA A 94 -5.21 -6.25 6.37
CA ALA A 94 -4.66 -4.91 6.38
C ALA A 94 -5.47 -4.01 5.45
N GLN A 95 -6.01 -2.92 5.96
CA GLN A 95 -6.75 -1.95 5.16
C GLN A 95 -6.13 -0.56 5.31
N PHE A 96 -5.89 0.09 4.16
CA PHE A 96 -5.51 1.49 4.16
C PHE A 96 -6.76 2.37 4.04
N ILE A 97 -6.79 3.42 4.84
CA ILE A 97 -7.89 4.39 4.87
C ILE A 97 -7.28 5.74 4.51
N VAL A 98 -7.72 6.32 3.40
CA VAL A 98 -7.28 7.64 2.94
C VAL A 98 -8.41 8.63 3.22
N ASP A 99 -8.13 9.64 4.03
CA ASP A 99 -9.04 10.76 4.23
C ASP A 99 -8.98 11.66 2.98
N GLU A 100 -10.05 11.68 2.19
CA GLU A 100 -10.12 12.47 0.95
C GLU A 100 -10.01 13.98 1.18
N LYS A 101 -10.37 14.48 2.37
CA LYS A 101 -10.34 15.91 2.69
C LYS A 101 -8.96 16.36 3.15
N THR A 102 -8.29 15.53 3.94
CA THR A 102 -7.00 15.89 4.56
C THR A 102 -5.80 15.24 3.89
N GLY A 103 -6.02 14.25 3.01
CA GLY A 103 -4.96 13.45 2.39
C GLY A 103 -4.24 12.53 3.38
N LYS A 104 -4.69 12.44 4.63
CA LYS A 104 -4.06 11.60 5.65
C LYS A 104 -4.33 10.15 5.36
N VAL A 105 -3.32 9.32 5.59
CA VAL A 105 -3.39 7.88 5.37
C VAL A 105 -3.26 7.17 6.71
N HIS A 106 -4.15 6.21 6.93
CA HIS A 106 -4.12 5.30 8.05
C HIS A 106 -4.01 3.87 7.56
N LEU A 107 -3.39 3.02 8.37
CA LEU A 107 -3.31 1.58 8.14
C LEU A 107 -3.93 0.89 9.34
N GLN A 108 -5.01 0.16 9.12
CA GLN A 108 -5.59 -0.76 10.09
C GLN A 108 -5.10 -2.17 9.78
N ALA A 109 -4.46 -2.83 10.74
CA ALA A 109 -4.01 -4.21 10.59
C ALA A 109 -4.26 -4.98 11.89
N ASP A 110 -5.08 -6.03 11.82
CA ASP A 110 -5.61 -6.72 13.02
C ASP A 110 -6.17 -5.71 14.04
N ARG A 111 -5.67 -5.70 15.28
CA ARG A 111 -6.08 -4.76 16.35
C ARG A 111 -5.34 -3.43 16.35
N TYR A 112 -4.39 -3.22 15.44
CA TYR A 112 -3.54 -2.04 15.42
C TYR A 112 -4.04 -1.00 14.42
N TYR A 113 -3.95 0.27 14.82
CA TYR A 113 -4.31 1.41 13.99
C TYR A 113 -3.11 2.36 13.87
N PHE A 114 -2.51 2.40 12.70
CA PHE A 114 -1.33 3.20 12.42
C PHE A 114 -1.69 4.45 11.65
N HIS A 115 -1.04 5.56 12.00
CA HIS A 115 -1.12 6.83 11.28
C HIS A 115 0.14 7.02 10.47
N LYS A 116 0.01 7.37 9.19
CA LYS A 116 1.14 7.78 8.37
C LYS A 116 1.71 9.11 8.87
N ILE A 117 3.02 9.20 9.01
CA ILE A 117 3.77 10.40 9.44
C ILE A 117 4.22 11.19 8.21
#